data_AF-A0A0H5QD38-F1
#
_entry.id   AF-A0A0H5QD38-F1
#
_cell.length_a   1.000
_cell.length_b   1.000
_cell.length_c   1.000
_cell.angle_alpha   90.00
_cell.angle_beta   90.00
_cell.angle_gamma   90.00
#
_symmetry.space_group_name_H-M   'P 1'
#
loop_
_entity.id
_entity.type
_entity.pdbx_description
1 polymer ?
#
loop_
_entity_poly.entity_id
_entity_poly.type
_entity_poly.pdbx_seq_one_letter_code
_entity_poly.pdbx_strand_id
1 'polypeptide(L)' 'MEKRKIPFGKQEIDDDMDKVSALKRKFKDISEIKVGDGWEYPFNYEQGMKELDEVLLKYIPFFEEER' A
#
# COMPACT_ATOMS: atom_id res chain seq x y z
N MET A 1 -18.66 -23.59 -1.07
CA MET A 1 -17.96 -22.57 -1.86
C MET A 1 -16.51 -22.98 -1.94
N GLU A 2 -15.97 -23.24 -3.13
CA GLU A 2 -14.54 -23.49 -3.28
C GLU A 2 -13.81 -22.19 -2.95
N LYS A 3 -12.84 -22.24 -2.03
CA LYS A 3 -11.95 -21.10 -1.77
C LYS A 3 -11.26 -20.78 -3.09
N ARG A 4 -11.55 -19.61 -3.69
CA ARG A 4 -10.78 -19.14 -4.84
C ARG A 4 -9.32 -19.14 -4.45
N LYS A 5 -8.51 -19.92 -5.17
CA LYS A 5 -7.06 -19.87 -4.99
C LYS A 5 -6.60 -18.50 -5.48
N ILE A 6 -5.94 -17.76 -4.60
CA ILE A 6 -5.25 -16.53 -4.97
C ILE A 6 -4.27 -16.89 -6.11
N PRO A 7 -4.37 -16.25 -7.29
CA PRO A 7 -3.61 -16.62 -8.49
C PRO A 7 -2.19 -16.03 -8.48
N PHE A 8 -1.74 -15.49 -7.36
CA PHE A 8 -0.43 -14.86 -7.20
C PHE A 8 0.59 -15.88 -6.68
N GLY A 9 1.79 -15.82 -7.23
CA GLY A 9 2.91 -16.62 -6.74
C GLY A 9 3.40 -16.12 -5.39
N LYS A 10 4.14 -16.96 -4.64
CA LYS A 10 4.72 -16.57 -3.35
C LYS A 10 5.55 -15.27 -3.46
N GLN A 11 6.40 -15.17 -4.47
CA GLN A 11 7.25 -13.99 -4.68
C GLN A 11 6.43 -12.72 -4.90
N GLU A 12 5.35 -12.80 -5.67
CA GLU A 12 4.48 -11.65 -5.93
C GLU A 12 3.78 -11.16 -4.66
N ILE A 13 3.35 -12.10 -3.82
CA ILE A 13 2.76 -11.80 -2.51
C ILE A 13 3.81 -11.16 -1.59
N ASP A 14 5.02 -11.71 -1.53
CA ASP A 14 6.11 -11.16 -0.71
C ASP A 14 6.47 -9.73 -1.17
N ASP A 15 6.58 -9.49 -2.47
CA ASP A 15 6.87 -8.16 -3.05
C ASP A 15 5.76 -7.14 -2.75
N ASP A 16 4.50 -7.55 -2.85
CA ASP A 16 3.36 -6.68 -2.53
C ASP A 16 3.30 -6.37 -1.02
N MET A 17 3.62 -7.34 -0.15
CA MET A 17 3.73 -7.13 1.29
C MET A 17 4.86 -6.19 1.68
N ASP A 18 5.99 -6.25 0.97
CA ASP A 18 7.09 -5.31 1.13
C ASP A 18 6.68 -3.88 0.75
N LYS A 19 5.92 -3.71 -0.34
CA LYS A 19 5.36 -2.40 -0.75
C LYS A 19 4.43 -1.84 0.32
N VAL A 20 3.48 -2.64 0.83
CA VAL A 20 2.56 -2.23 1.90
C VAL A 20 3.34 -1.83 3.16
N SER A 21 4.35 -2.61 3.53
CA SER A 21 5.20 -2.32 4.69
C SER A 21 5.99 -1.03 4.53
N ALA A 22 6.53 -0.76 3.33
CA ALA A 22 7.22 0.47 3.00
C ALA A 22 6.29 1.69 3.06
N LEU A 23 5.09 1.60 2.47
CA LEU A 23 4.08 2.65 2.51
C LEU A 23 3.63 2.95 3.94
N LYS A 24 3.38 1.91 4.75
CA LYS A 24 3.04 2.07 6.17
C LYS A 24 4.11 2.85 6.94
N ARG A 25 5.40 2.57 6.69
CA ARG A 25 6.51 3.34 7.30
C ARG A 25 6.48 4.80 6.83
N LYS A 26 6.37 5.03 5.52
CA LYS A 26 6.28 6.39 4.95
C LYS A 26 5.12 7.20 5.56
N PHE A 27 3.93 6.60 5.70
CA PHE A 27 2.78 7.28 6.31
C PHE A 27 2.97 7.55 7.81
N LYS A 28 3.60 6.63 8.54
CA LYS A 28 3.83 6.78 9.98
C LYS A 28 4.88 7.84 10.27
N ASP A 29 5.92 7.87 9.46
CA ASP A 29 7.09 8.72 9.66
C ASP A 29 6.98 10.04 8.86
N ILE A 30 5.82 10.30 8.24
CA ILE A 30 5.60 11.54 7.50
C ILE A 30 5.60 12.73 8.47
N SER A 31 6.46 13.69 8.19
CA SER A 31 6.52 14.96 8.91
C SER A 31 6.92 16.05 7.94
N GLU A 32 6.44 17.26 8.19
CA GLU A 32 6.88 18.43 7.45
C GLU A 32 8.38 18.63 7.64
N ILE A 33 9.07 18.94 6.56
CA ILE A 33 10.46 19.38 6.57
C ILE A 33 10.51 20.85 6.21
N LYS A 34 11.44 21.58 6.82
CA LYS A 34 11.63 23.00 6.52
C LYS A 34 12.32 23.14 5.16
N VAL A 35 11.70 23.85 4.23
CA VAL A 35 12.22 24.12 2.88
C VAL A 35 12.19 25.64 2.66
N GLY A 36 13.36 26.28 2.73
CA GLY A 36 13.46 27.74 2.70
C GLY A 36 12.70 28.40 3.86
N ASP A 37 11.75 29.27 3.52
CA ASP A 37 10.85 29.95 4.46
C ASP A 37 9.56 29.17 4.74
N GLY A 38 9.35 28.02 4.09
CA GLY A 38 8.16 27.19 4.18
C GLY A 38 8.38 25.83 4.84
N TRP A 39 7.28 25.10 4.99
CA TRP A 39 7.23 23.70 5.42
C TRP A 39 6.57 22.88 4.32
N GLU A 40 7.19 21.77 3.96
CA GLU A 40 6.69 20.88 2.91
C GLU A 40 6.70 19.43 3.40
N TYR A 41 5.70 18.66 2.98
CA TYR A 41 5.73 17.22 3.17
C TYR A 41 6.62 16.60 2.08
N PRO A 42 7.70 15.88 2.45
CA PRO A 42 8.58 15.25 1.46
C PRO A 42 7.90 14.09 0.73
N PHE A 43 6.79 13.60 1.28
CA PHE A 43 6.00 12.53 0.72
C PHE A 43 4.60 13.02 0.37
N ASN A 44 4.15 12.76 -0.86
CA ASN A 44 2.79 13.06 -1.27
C ASN A 44 1.84 11.97 -0.75
N TYR A 45 0.98 12.33 0.20
CA TYR A 45 0.03 11.41 0.83
C TYR A 45 -0.96 10.82 -0.18
N GLU A 46 -1.50 11.61 -1.11
CA GLU A 46 -2.45 11.14 -2.12
C GLU A 46 -1.82 10.11 -3.06
N GLN A 47 -0.56 10.33 -3.44
CA GLN A 47 0.19 9.36 -4.25
C GLN A 47 0.40 8.06 -3.48
N GLY A 48 0.75 8.14 -2.19
CA GLY A 48 0.86 6.97 -1.32
C GLY A 48 -0.45 6.18 -1.21
N MET A 49 -1.59 6.87 -1.14
CA MET A 49 -2.90 6.21 -1.10
C MET A 49 -3.21 5.47 -2.41
N LYS A 50 -2.88 6.06 -3.57
CA LYS A 50 -3.04 5.38 -4.86
C LYS A 50 -2.18 4.12 -4.95
N GLU A 51 -0.91 4.20 -4.52
CA GLU A 51 -0.02 3.02 -4.49
C GLU A 51 -0.55 1.91 -3.57
N LEU A 52 -1.16 2.30 -2.45
CA LEU A 52 -1.79 1.34 -1.54
C LEU A 52 -3.02 0.68 -2.18
N ASP A 53 -3.90 1.48 -2.80
CA ASP A 53 -5.10 1.00 -3.48
C ASP A 53 -4.74 0.03 -4.63
N GLU A 54 -3.70 0.33 -5.41
CA GLU A 54 -3.21 -0.55 -6.47
C GLU A 54 -2.81 -1.94 -5.98
N VAL A 55 -2.26 -2.05 -4.76
CA VAL A 55 -1.96 -3.35 -4.17
C VAL A 55 -3.24 -4.00 -3.67
N LEU A 56 -4.03 -3.30 -2.84
CA LEU A 56 -5.20 -3.88 -2.18
C LEU A 56 -6.29 -4.35 -3.17
N LEU A 57 -6.52 -3.62 -4.26
CA LEU A 57 -7.49 -3.97 -5.30
C LEU A 57 -7.20 -5.32 -5.97
N LYS A 58 -5.94 -5.76 -6.02
CA LYS A 58 -5.59 -7.10 -6.53
C LYS A 58 -6.16 -8.21 -5.66
N TYR A 59 -6.25 -7.97 -4.35
CA TYR A 59 -6.58 -8.99 -3.36
C TYR A 59 -8.05 -8.97 -2.94
N ILE A 60 -8.72 -7.81 -3.05
CA ILE A 60 -10.14 -7.62 -2.71
C ILE A 60 -11.05 -8.76 -3.23
N PRO A 61 -10.98 -9.18 -4.51
CA PRO A 61 -11.85 -10.23 -5.05
C PRO A 61 -11.71 -11.61 -4.40
N PHE A 62 -10.66 -11.84 -3.62
CA PHE A 62 -10.38 -13.11 -2.93
C PHE A 62 -10.75 -13.07 -1.44
N PHE A 63 -10.94 -11.88 -0.88
CA PHE A 63 -11.30 -11.68 0.53
C PHE A 63 -12.78 -11.29 0.73
N GLU A 64 -13.44 -10.75 -0.29
CA GLU A 64 -14.87 -10.37 -0.21
C GLU A 64 -15.85 -11.57 -0.29
N GLU A 65 -15.41 -12.74 -0.77
CA GLU A 65 -16.27 -13.94 -0.85
C GLU A 65 -16.54 -14.63 0.50
N GLU A 66 -15.89 -14.21 1.59
CA GLU A 66 -16.10 -14.79 2.93
C GLU A 66 -17.24 -14.14 3.75
N ARG A 67 -18.13 -13.33 3.15
CA ARG A 67 -19.29 -12.70 3.83
C ARG A 67 -20.64 -13.34 3.53
#